data_AF-A0A7C2N5J0-F1
#
_entry.id   AF-A0A7C2N5J0-F1
#
_cell.length_a   1.000
_cell.length_b   1.000
_cell.length_c   1.000
_cell.angle_alpha   90.00
_cell.angle_beta   90.00
_cell.angle_gamma   90.00
#
_symmetry.space_group_name_H-M   'P 1'
#
loop_
_entity.id
_entity.type
_entity.pdbx_description
1 polymer ?
#
loop_
_entity_poly.entity_id
_entity_poly.type
_entity_poly.pdbx_seq_one_letter_code
_entity_poly.pdbx_strand_id
1 'polypeptide(L)' 'VEGESTDARFGNLAEALAEPDTQLRLFGKPELKGSRRLGVALALGEDVDEARAKARGVVEKIEVGF' A
#
# COMPACT_ATOMS: atom_id res chain seq x y z
N VAL A 1 11.93 1.95 -8.06
CA VAL A 1 12.78 2.99 -7.44
C VAL A 1 13.70 2.29 -6.47
N GLU A 2 15.01 2.33 -6.73
CA GLU A 2 16.02 1.96 -5.74
C GLU A 2 16.27 3.19 -4.88
N GLY A 3 16.10 3.07 -3.56
CA GLY A 3 16.31 4.17 -2.62
C GLY A 3 16.81 3.62 -1.29
N GLU A 4 17.96 4.12 -0.84
CA GLU A 4 18.39 3.99 0.56
C GLU A 4 17.74 5.13 1.34
N SER A 5 16.72 4.82 2.13
CA SER A 5 16.14 5.78 3.08
C SER A 5 15.75 5.08 4.37
N THR A 6 15.86 5.86 5.46
CA THR A 6 15.53 5.50 6.83
C THR A 6 14.16 6.06 7.28
N ASP A 7 13.48 6.84 6.42
CA ASP A 7 12.27 7.60 6.76
C ASP A 7 11.18 7.42 5.68
N ALA A 8 10.74 6.18 5.48
CA ALA A 8 9.66 5.90 4.53
C ALA A 8 8.35 6.56 4.98
N ARG A 9 7.84 7.47 4.15
CA ARG A 9 6.57 8.18 4.38
C ARG A 9 5.50 7.68 3.42
N PHE A 10 4.30 7.48 3.94
CA PHE A 10 3.14 7.04 3.16
C PHE A 10 2.13 8.18 3.07
N GLY A 11 1.90 8.67 1.85
CA GLY A 11 0.96 9.72 1.52
C GLY A 11 -0.37 9.19 0.99
N ASN A 12 -1.33 10.09 0.88
CA ASN A 12 -2.66 9.86 0.31
C ASN A 12 -3.47 8.69 0.91
N LEU A 13 -3.23 8.35 2.18
CA LEU A 13 -3.87 7.21 2.85
C LEU A 13 -5.39 7.37 2.98
N ALA A 14 -5.89 8.60 3.10
CA ALA A 14 -7.33 8.86 3.24
C ALA A 14 -8.10 8.47 1.98
N GLU A 15 -7.59 8.85 0.80
CA GLU A 15 -8.22 8.49 -0.48
C GLU A 15 -8.02 7.01 -0.80
N ALA A 16 -6.84 6.46 -0.48
CA ALA A 16 -6.55 5.04 -0.65
C ALA A 16 -7.48 4.15 0.19
N LEU A 17 -7.88 4.59 1.39
CA LEU A 17 -8.77 3.86 2.31
C LEU A 17 -10.24 4.33 2.25
N ALA A 18 -10.59 5.22 1.31
CA ALA A 18 -11.97 5.64 1.12
C ALA A 18 -12.85 4.53 0.52
N GLU A 19 -12.22 3.56 -0.16
CA GLU A 19 -12.88 2.41 -0.75
C GLU A 19 -13.39 1.46 0.35
N PRO A 20 -14.69 1.12 0.38
CA PRO A 20 -15.25 0.20 1.37
C PRO A 20 -14.57 -1.17 1.34
N ASP A 21 -14.58 -1.84 2.50
CA ASP A 21 -14.04 -3.18 2.69
C ASP A 21 -12.55 -3.33 2.32
N THR A 22 -11.80 -2.23 2.38
CA THR A 22 -10.36 -2.23 2.18
C THR A 22 -9.59 -2.05 3.49
N GLN A 23 -8.39 -2.61 3.53
CA GLN A 23 -7.47 -2.48 4.66
C GLN A 23 -6.04 -2.36 4.17
N LEU A 24 -5.25 -1.51 4.83
CA LEU A 24 -3.81 -1.38 4.59
C LEU A 24 -3.03 -1.78 5.84
N ARG A 25 -2.01 -2.62 5.66
CA ARG A 25 -1.06 -3.01 6.72
C ARG A 25 0.34 -2.61 6.32
N LEU A 26 0.92 -1.63 7.02
CA LEU A 26 2.25 -1.11 6.78
C LEU A 26 3.25 -1.75 7.76
N PHE A 27 4.42 -2.16 7.28
CA PHE A 27 5.35 -2.98 8.06
C PHE A 27 6.40 -2.19 8.86
N GLY A 28 6.28 -0.86 8.96
CA GLY A 28 7.05 -0.01 9.89
C GLY A 28 8.57 -0.18 9.84
N LYS A 29 9.13 -0.59 8.70
CA LYS A 29 10.56 -0.90 8.58
C LYS A 29 11.33 0.39 8.33
N PRO A 30 12.35 0.72 9.16
CA PRO A 30 13.08 1.97 9.02
C PRO A 30 13.87 2.02 7.71
N GLU A 31 14.57 0.94 7.34
CA GLU A 31 15.49 0.96 6.19
C GLU A 31 14.96 0.23 4.94
N LEU A 32 15.14 0.82 3.76
CA LEU A 32 15.06 0.12 2.48
C LEU A 32 16.44 -0.06 1.85
N LYS A 33 16.77 -1.31 1.48
CA LYS A 33 17.86 -1.62 0.55
C LYS A 33 17.27 -2.31 -0.67
N GLY A 34 17.34 -1.66 -1.83
CA GLY A 34 16.75 -2.16 -3.08
C GLY A 34 15.22 -2.22 -3.06
N SER A 35 14.64 -3.30 -3.58
CA SER A 35 13.18 -3.52 -3.54
C SER A 35 12.77 -4.22 -2.25
N ARG A 36 12.00 -3.53 -1.39
CA ARG A 36 11.48 -4.09 -0.15
C ARG A 36 9.97 -3.96 -0.09
N ARG A 37 9.28 -5.00 0.37
CA ARG A 37 7.84 -4.95 0.64
C ARG A 37 7.59 -4.09 1.89
N LEU A 38 6.90 -2.97 1.70
CA LEU A 38 6.60 -1.97 2.73
C LEU A 38 5.24 -2.15 3.40
N GLY A 39 4.33 -2.88 2.76
CA GLY A 39 3.02 -3.18 3.31
C GLY A 39 2.23 -4.14 2.42
N VAL A 40 0.97 -4.33 2.77
CA VAL A 40 -0.01 -5.08 2.00
C VAL A 40 -1.37 -4.40 2.07
N ALA A 41 -2.03 -4.27 0.91
CA ALA A 41 -3.44 -3.91 0.82
C ALA A 41 -4.29 -5.18 0.72
N LEU A 42 -5.41 -5.19 1.43
CA LEU A 42 -6.41 -6.24 1.43
C LEU A 42 -7.75 -5.62 1.06
N ALA A 43 -8.59 -6.39 0.38
CA ALA A 43 -9.94 -5.97 0.07
C ALA A 43 -10.88 -7.18 0.06
N LEU A 44 -12.16 -6.96 0.35
CA LEU A 44 -13.24 -7.91 0.08
C LEU A 44 -13.95 -7.53 -1.22
N GLY A 45 -14.44 -8.55 -1.91
CA GLY A 45 -15.25 -8.45 -3.12
C GLY A 45 -16.17 -9.66 -3.22
N GLU A 46 -17.12 -9.61 -4.14
CA GLU A 46 -18.05 -10.71 -4.41
C GLU A 46 -17.30 -11.95 -4.94
N ASP A 47 -16.17 -11.73 -5.61
CA ASP A 47 -15.24 -12.76 -6.02
C ASP A 47 -13.77 -12.34 -5.84
N VAL A 48 -12.87 -13.27 -6.16
CA VAL A 48 -11.42 -13.09 -6.01
C VAL A 48 -10.87 -12.04 -6.97
N ASP A 49 -11.42 -11.92 -8.18
CA ASP A 49 -10.92 -10.99 -9.17
C ASP A 49 -11.30 -9.55 -8.82
N GLU A 50 -12.53 -9.34 -8.34
CA GLU A 50 -12.98 -8.05 -7.80
C GLU A 50 -12.15 -7.66 -6.57
N ALA A 51 -11.97 -8.56 -5.61
CA ALA A 51 -11.14 -8.30 -4.42
C ALA A 51 -9.70 -7.93 -4.79
N ARG A 52 -9.11 -8.59 -5.80
CA ARG A 52 -7.76 -8.27 -6.27
C ARG A 52 -7.71 -6.92 -6.99
N ALA A 53 -8.70 -6.60 -7.81
CA ALA A 53 -8.79 -5.31 -8.49
C ALA A 53 -8.92 -4.17 -7.47
N LYS A 54 -9.80 -4.33 -6.47
CA LYS A 54 -10.00 -3.36 -5.39
C LYS A 54 -8.73 -3.14 -4.57
N ALA A 55 -8.06 -4.22 -4.13
CA ALA A 55 -6.81 -4.11 -3.40
C ALA A 55 -5.68 -3.45 -4.22
N ARG A 56 -5.63 -3.68 -5.54
CA ARG A 56 -4.68 -2.99 -6.44
C ARG A 56 -4.98 -1.51 -6.55
N GLY A 57 -6.24 -1.13 -6.70
CA GLY A 57 -6.66 0.28 -6.75
C GLY A 57 -6.26 1.05 -5.48
N VAL A 58 -6.32 0.41 -4.31
CA VAL A 58 -5.80 1.00 -3.06
C VAL A 58 -4.30 1.27 -3.17
N VAL A 59 -3.51 0.31 -3.65
CA VAL A 59 -2.05 0.46 -3.76
C VAL A 59 -1.66 1.56 -4.75
N GLU A 60 -2.38 1.67 -5.86
CA GLU A 60 -2.13 2.70 -6.89
C GLU A 60 -2.36 4.13 -6.38
N LYS A 61 -3.25 4.30 -5.40
CA LYS A 61 -3.52 5.60 -4.76
C LYS A 61 -2.50 5.98 -3.69
N ILE A 62 -1.68 5.05 -3.20
CA ILE A 62 -0.70 5.32 -2.14
C ILE A 62 0.55 5.94 -2.74
N GLU A 63 0.96 7.06 -2.17
CA GLU A 63 2.24 7.69 -2.48
C GLU A 63 3.29 7.23 -1.48
N VAL A 64 4.45 6.76 -1.97
CA VAL A 64 5.57 6.36 -1.12
C VAL A 64 6.73 7.33 -1.34
N GLY A 65 7.08 8.05 -0.28
CA GLY A 65 8.23 8.94 -0.21
C GLY A 65 9.35 8.37 0.65
N PHE A 66 10.57 8.87 0.43
CA PHE A 66 11.81 8.47 1.07
C PHE A 66 12.60 9.70 1.50
#